data_AF-A0A242CWI1-F1
#
_entry.id   AF-A0A242CWI1-F1
#
_cell.length_a   1.000
_cell.length_b   1.000
_cell.length_c   1.000
_cell.angle_alpha   90.00
_cell.angle_beta   90.00
_cell.angle_gamma   90.00
#
_symmetry.space_group_name_H-M   'P 1'
#
loop_
_entity.id
_entity.type
_entity.pdbx_description
1 polymer ?
#
loop_
_entity_poly.entity_id
_entity_poly.type
_entity_poly.pdbx_seq_one_letter_code
_entity_poly.pdbx_strand_id
1 'polypeptide(L)'
;MTKLANDFLWGGSIAAHQLEGAWQEGGKGPAIMDFATSGSATTPREYTKTIEAGRHYPSHEGIDFYHRYKEDIKLFGEMGFKSLRISIDWSRIYPNGDDAEPNQAGIEFYQSVVDELLKYNIEPIVTLYHFELPMNLVHSYDSWKNRQVIDFYLKYVETMVEALKGKVKYWVTFNEMNHIDPQTEASDMFTYILAGLKYSELEGNKKEILAVVGYNMTLAGVKATRLIHQLDPQSQVGCVFGITPTYPVNCDPINVLNAFKEMDRDFYQIDAMCYGEFPKYKLREYADMGFDIGMTEEDKQAFAEGKLDYIGMNYYMSDVAHYEGGDDDEESLFGGVQNPFLEKSKWGWGIDPIGLRYLLNYTYRRYGLPIIICENGLGAVDEVGPDGVVHDDYRIDFLQKHLSELKKAVEEDKVDCFGYLMWGPIDLVSATTGEMKKRYGFIYVDKQDDGTGDLTRTPKDSFYWYKNLIETNGEEL
;
A
#
# COMPACT_ATOMS: atom_id res chain seq x y z
N MET A 1 20.18 -23.81 12.13
CA MET A 1 19.51 -22.97 11.11
C MET A 1 18.48 -22.16 11.84
N THR A 2 18.53 -20.83 11.74
CA THR A 2 17.50 -19.97 12.32
C THR A 2 16.28 -20.14 11.41
N LYS A 3 15.18 -20.69 11.90
CA LYS A 3 13.91 -20.79 11.15
C LYS A 3 13.15 -19.48 11.27
N LEU A 4 12.10 -19.29 10.49
CA LEU A 4 11.09 -18.26 10.77
C LEU A 4 10.63 -18.36 12.22
N ALA A 5 10.36 -17.22 12.84
CA ALA A 5 9.89 -17.17 14.22
C ALA A 5 8.56 -17.93 14.36
N ASN A 6 8.30 -18.52 15.53
CA ASN A 6 7.06 -19.27 15.76
C ASN A 6 5.81 -18.37 15.76
N ASP A 7 6.01 -17.08 16.03
CA ASP A 7 5.03 -16.00 16.03
C ASP A 7 5.11 -15.15 14.76
N PHE A 8 5.70 -15.68 13.68
CA PHE A 8 5.74 -15.00 12.37
C PHE A 8 4.31 -14.68 11.89
N LEU A 9 4.08 -13.41 11.55
CA LEU A 9 2.77 -12.89 11.18
C LEU A 9 2.44 -13.23 9.73
N TRP A 10 1.97 -14.45 9.51
CA TRP A 10 1.37 -14.85 8.24
C TRP A 10 -0.03 -14.26 8.08
N GLY A 11 -0.32 -13.69 6.91
CA GLY A 11 -1.62 -13.11 6.69
C GLY A 11 -1.86 -12.58 5.30
N GLY A 12 -2.71 -11.56 5.23
CA GLY A 12 -2.98 -10.81 4.02
C GLY A 12 -3.20 -9.33 4.28
N SER A 13 -3.28 -8.55 3.21
CA SER A 13 -3.50 -7.10 3.22
C SER A 13 -4.65 -6.73 2.30
N ILE A 14 -5.53 -5.86 2.78
CA ILE A 14 -6.68 -5.30 2.07
C ILE A 14 -6.77 -3.79 2.29
N ALA A 15 -7.40 -3.07 1.36
CA ALA A 15 -7.61 -1.62 1.44
C ALA A 15 -9.09 -1.28 1.24
N ALA A 16 -9.66 -0.49 2.15
CA ALA A 16 -11.10 -0.26 2.28
C ALA A 16 -11.80 0.08 0.94
N HIS A 17 -11.30 1.08 0.18
CA HIS A 17 -11.91 1.53 -1.08
C HIS A 17 -11.91 0.46 -2.18
N GLN A 18 -11.10 -0.59 -2.05
CA GLN A 18 -11.00 -1.65 -3.05
C GLN A 18 -11.98 -2.79 -2.79
N LEU A 19 -12.49 -2.93 -1.57
CA LEU A 19 -13.33 -4.07 -1.19
C LEU A 19 -14.58 -3.74 -0.36
N GLU A 20 -14.57 -2.71 0.48
CA GLU A 20 -15.70 -2.40 1.37
C GLU A 20 -16.99 -2.11 0.61
N GLY A 21 -16.95 -1.22 -0.36
CA GLY A 21 -18.16 -0.73 -1.02
C GLY A 21 -19.02 0.14 -0.11
N ALA A 22 -20.32 0.13 -0.35
CA ALA A 22 -21.30 0.85 0.46
C ALA A 22 -20.90 2.33 0.68
N TRP A 23 -20.50 3.00 -0.42
CA TRP A 23 -19.75 4.26 -0.36
C TRP A 23 -20.50 5.45 0.26
N GLN A 24 -21.81 5.34 0.45
CA GLN A 24 -22.66 6.35 1.11
C GLN A 24 -23.33 5.84 2.39
N GLU A 25 -23.11 4.58 2.76
CA GLU A 25 -23.74 4.00 3.94
C GLU A 25 -23.05 4.44 5.22
N GLY A 26 -23.80 4.41 6.32
CA GLY A 26 -23.29 4.81 7.64
C GLY A 26 -22.84 6.27 7.72
N GLY A 27 -23.24 7.14 6.76
CA GLY A 27 -22.83 8.55 6.74
C GLY A 27 -21.45 8.80 6.15
N LYS A 28 -20.86 7.83 5.44
CA LYS A 28 -19.58 8.00 4.74
C LYS A 28 -19.64 9.17 3.75
N GLY A 29 -18.61 10.02 3.78
CA GLY A 29 -18.41 11.09 2.79
C GLY A 29 -17.70 10.59 1.53
N PRO A 30 -17.74 11.36 0.43
CA PRO A 30 -17.02 11.00 -0.79
C PRO A 30 -15.50 11.15 -0.59
N ALA A 31 -14.74 10.08 -0.86
CA ALA A 31 -13.28 10.07 -0.86
C ALA A 31 -12.73 10.17 -2.30
N ILE A 32 -11.43 10.43 -2.45
CA ILE A 32 -10.79 10.59 -3.76
C ILE A 32 -11.05 9.41 -4.73
N MET A 33 -11.07 8.18 -4.22
CA MET A 33 -11.28 6.99 -5.06
C MET A 33 -12.72 6.81 -5.54
N ASP A 34 -13.69 7.47 -4.91
CA ASP A 34 -15.10 7.47 -5.35
C ASP A 34 -15.31 8.25 -6.67
N PHE A 35 -14.30 8.96 -7.14
CA PHE A 35 -14.30 9.69 -8.42
C PHE A 35 -13.40 9.02 -9.46
N ALA A 36 -12.80 7.86 -9.14
CA ALA A 36 -11.96 7.12 -10.06
C ALA A 36 -12.77 6.05 -10.80
N THR A 37 -12.94 6.20 -12.12
CA THR A 37 -13.68 5.22 -12.93
C THR A 37 -12.90 3.91 -13.08
N SER A 38 -13.52 2.87 -13.63
CA SER A 38 -12.77 1.74 -14.19
C SER A 38 -11.88 2.19 -15.36
N GLY A 39 -10.76 1.48 -15.52
CA GLY A 39 -9.90 1.48 -16.69
C GLY A 39 -9.65 0.04 -17.14
N SER A 40 -8.51 -0.20 -17.77
CA SER A 40 -8.02 -1.51 -18.18
C SER A 40 -6.50 -1.50 -18.36
N ALA A 41 -5.90 -2.62 -18.74
CA ALA A 41 -4.49 -2.66 -19.13
C ALA A 41 -4.13 -1.68 -20.27
N THR A 42 -5.07 -1.29 -21.14
CA THR A 42 -4.77 -0.38 -22.27
C THR A 42 -5.40 1.00 -22.12
N THR A 43 -6.27 1.19 -21.13
CA THR A 43 -7.01 2.43 -20.93
C THR A 43 -6.85 2.87 -19.48
N PRO A 44 -6.18 4.00 -19.19
CA PRO A 44 -6.03 4.46 -17.81
C PRO A 44 -7.40 4.77 -17.19
N ARG A 45 -7.47 4.70 -15.85
CA ARG A 45 -8.63 5.18 -15.11
C ARG A 45 -8.81 6.68 -15.35
N GLU A 46 -10.06 7.13 -15.41
CA GLU A 46 -10.36 8.56 -15.40
C GLU A 46 -10.69 9.00 -13.97
N TYR A 47 -10.19 10.17 -13.58
CA TYR A 47 -10.53 10.80 -12.30
C TYR A 47 -11.45 11.99 -12.56
N THR A 48 -12.73 11.84 -12.24
CA THR A 48 -13.75 12.84 -12.55
C THR A 48 -13.82 13.94 -11.48
N LYS A 49 -14.28 15.14 -11.84
CA LYS A 49 -14.45 16.24 -10.87
C LYS A 49 -15.74 16.11 -10.05
N THR A 50 -16.72 15.40 -10.61
CA THR A 50 -18.01 15.09 -10.01
C THR A 50 -18.32 13.62 -10.23
N ILE A 51 -19.16 13.03 -9.38
CA ILE A 51 -19.69 11.69 -9.62
C ILE A 51 -20.78 11.80 -10.68
N GLU A 52 -20.54 11.20 -11.85
CA GLU A 52 -21.38 11.33 -13.04
C GLU A 52 -22.32 10.13 -13.19
N ALA A 53 -23.62 10.39 -13.38
CA ALA A 53 -24.59 9.33 -13.63
C ALA A 53 -24.27 8.59 -14.94
N GLY A 54 -24.28 7.25 -14.89
CA GLY A 54 -23.99 6.39 -16.04
C GLY A 54 -22.52 6.03 -16.22
N ARG A 55 -21.61 6.55 -15.38
CA ARG A 55 -20.25 6.04 -15.25
C ARG A 55 -20.15 4.96 -14.18
N HIS A 56 -19.18 4.06 -14.32
CA HIS A 56 -18.91 3.02 -13.33
C HIS A 56 -17.71 3.41 -12.46
N TYR A 57 -17.92 3.41 -11.14
CA TYR A 57 -16.94 3.70 -10.11
C TYR A 57 -16.79 2.47 -9.22
N PRO A 58 -15.78 1.62 -9.46
CA PRO A 58 -15.66 0.33 -8.79
C PRO A 58 -15.66 0.37 -7.26
N SER A 59 -15.12 1.44 -6.65
CA SER A 59 -15.06 1.60 -5.19
C SER A 59 -16.45 1.75 -4.57
N HIS A 60 -17.46 2.16 -5.34
CA HIS A 60 -18.82 2.41 -4.83
C HIS A 60 -19.45 1.15 -4.24
N GLU A 61 -19.14 0.01 -4.85
CA GLU A 61 -19.64 -1.31 -4.45
C GLU A 61 -18.54 -2.22 -3.90
N GLY A 62 -17.29 -2.04 -4.33
CA GLY A 62 -16.19 -2.96 -3.98
C GLY A 62 -16.57 -4.41 -4.25
N ILE A 63 -16.43 -5.26 -3.24
CA ILE A 63 -16.98 -6.62 -3.21
C ILE A 63 -18.06 -6.77 -2.13
N ASP A 64 -18.58 -5.65 -1.63
CA ASP A 64 -19.52 -5.59 -0.53
C ASP A 64 -18.97 -6.15 0.81
N PHE A 65 -17.68 -5.96 1.06
CA PHE A 65 -17.07 -6.36 2.34
C PHE A 65 -17.71 -5.64 3.53
N TYR A 66 -18.22 -4.41 3.34
CA TYR A 66 -18.91 -3.65 4.39
C TYR A 66 -20.06 -4.44 5.04
N HIS A 67 -20.84 -5.19 4.25
CA HIS A 67 -21.90 -6.05 4.76
C HIS A 67 -21.45 -7.48 5.06
N ARG A 68 -20.41 -7.96 4.36
CA ARG A 68 -20.00 -9.38 4.34
C ARG A 68 -18.74 -9.69 5.15
N TYR A 69 -18.13 -8.72 5.83
CA TYR A 69 -16.83 -8.87 6.52
C TYR A 69 -16.79 -10.06 7.49
N LYS A 70 -17.89 -10.42 8.15
CA LYS A 70 -17.92 -11.58 9.07
C LYS A 70 -17.72 -12.90 8.35
N GLU A 71 -18.26 -13.03 7.14
CA GLU A 71 -18.09 -14.22 6.30
C GLU A 71 -16.66 -14.25 5.74
N ASP A 72 -16.17 -13.11 5.27
CA ASP A 72 -14.83 -12.98 4.70
C ASP A 72 -13.73 -13.22 5.76
N ILE A 73 -13.88 -12.66 6.96
CA ILE A 73 -12.96 -12.87 8.10
C ILE A 73 -12.98 -14.33 8.57
N LYS A 74 -14.14 -14.99 8.55
CA LYS A 74 -14.21 -16.43 8.85
C LYS A 74 -13.33 -17.23 7.90
N LEU A 75 -13.33 -16.91 6.60
CA LEU A 75 -12.47 -17.58 5.62
C LEU A 75 -10.98 -17.34 5.91
N PHE A 76 -10.58 -16.12 6.28
CA PHE A 76 -9.20 -15.85 6.72
C PHE A 76 -8.81 -16.68 7.97
N GLY A 77 -9.74 -16.83 8.92
CA GLY A 77 -9.58 -17.70 10.09
C GLY A 77 -9.45 -19.18 9.71
N GLU A 78 -10.20 -19.65 8.70
CA GLU A 78 -10.12 -21.02 8.19
C GLU A 78 -8.79 -21.34 7.50
N MET A 79 -8.16 -20.33 6.88
CA MET A 79 -6.79 -20.41 6.36
C MET A 79 -5.72 -20.37 7.47
N GLY A 80 -6.09 -19.96 8.68
CA GLY A 80 -5.19 -19.90 9.82
C GLY A 80 -4.37 -18.60 9.95
N PHE A 81 -4.81 -17.52 9.30
CA PHE A 81 -4.15 -16.20 9.35
C PHE A 81 -3.78 -15.83 10.79
N LYS A 82 -2.57 -15.29 10.95
CA LYS A 82 -2.07 -14.71 12.21
C LYS A 82 -2.34 -13.20 12.27
N SER A 83 -2.39 -12.56 11.11
CA SER A 83 -2.69 -11.14 11.01
C SER A 83 -3.46 -10.80 9.75
N LEU A 84 -4.18 -9.68 9.77
CA LEU A 84 -4.75 -9.06 8.59
C LEU A 84 -4.46 -7.57 8.63
N ARG A 85 -3.81 -7.07 7.57
CA ARG A 85 -3.67 -5.62 7.37
C ARG A 85 -4.93 -5.08 6.70
N ILE A 86 -5.52 -4.07 7.33
CA ILE A 86 -6.70 -3.35 6.85
C ILE A 86 -6.38 -1.85 6.76
N SER A 87 -7.14 -1.09 5.97
CA SER A 87 -7.18 0.37 6.11
C SER A 87 -8.49 0.82 6.74
N ILE A 88 -8.43 1.98 7.39
CA ILE A 88 -9.60 2.73 7.80
C ILE A 88 -9.84 3.82 6.75
N ASP A 89 -11.03 3.85 6.18
CA ASP A 89 -11.46 4.91 5.29
C ASP A 89 -11.72 6.18 6.11
N TRP A 90 -10.86 7.17 5.93
CA TRP A 90 -10.95 8.45 6.65
C TRP A 90 -12.31 9.11 6.42
N SER A 91 -12.92 8.98 5.24
CA SER A 91 -14.22 9.61 4.98
C SER A 91 -15.40 8.89 5.65
N ARG A 92 -15.20 7.71 6.25
CA ARG A 92 -16.17 7.12 7.18
C ARG A 92 -16.12 7.75 8.56
N ILE A 93 -14.96 8.25 8.98
CA ILE A 93 -14.76 8.81 10.33
C ILE A 93 -14.97 10.33 10.33
N TYR A 94 -14.43 11.02 9.34
CA TYR A 94 -14.65 12.45 9.10
C TYR A 94 -15.09 12.63 7.65
N PRO A 95 -16.41 12.61 7.37
CA PRO A 95 -16.96 12.66 6.01
C PRO A 95 -16.43 13.79 5.12
N ASN A 96 -16.19 14.97 5.70
CA ASN A 96 -15.60 16.11 5.02
C ASN A 96 -14.11 16.30 5.37
N GLY A 97 -13.57 15.50 6.29
CA GLY A 97 -12.21 15.58 6.79
C GLY A 97 -11.98 16.70 7.83
N ASP A 98 -12.75 17.78 7.74
CA ASP A 98 -12.70 18.93 8.65
C ASP A 98 -13.91 19.03 9.59
N ASP A 99 -14.69 17.95 9.72
CA ASP A 99 -15.87 17.92 10.59
C ASP A 99 -15.49 18.18 12.07
N ALA A 100 -16.38 18.87 12.78
CA ALA A 100 -16.16 19.20 14.18
C ALA A 100 -16.15 17.95 15.08
N GLU A 101 -17.00 16.97 14.79
CA GLU A 101 -17.14 15.71 15.53
C GLU A 101 -17.02 14.54 14.55
N PRO A 102 -16.46 13.39 14.99
CA PRO A 102 -16.38 12.22 14.14
C PRO A 102 -17.76 11.57 13.92
N ASN A 103 -17.89 10.85 12.82
CA ASN A 103 -19.04 10.03 12.52
C ASN A 103 -18.99 8.70 13.30
N GLN A 104 -19.86 8.60 14.30
CA GLN A 104 -19.92 7.45 15.21
C GLN A 104 -20.18 6.11 14.49
N ALA A 105 -20.99 6.10 13.43
CA ALA A 105 -21.30 4.88 12.70
C ALA A 105 -20.05 4.28 12.00
N GLY A 106 -19.15 5.14 11.50
CA GLY A 106 -17.87 4.70 10.94
C GLY A 106 -16.95 4.09 12.00
N ILE A 107 -16.89 4.70 13.19
CA ILE A 107 -16.10 4.18 14.32
C ILE A 107 -16.63 2.78 14.73
N GLU A 108 -17.93 2.65 14.90
CA GLU A 108 -18.59 1.38 15.29
C GLU A 108 -18.36 0.27 14.26
N PHE A 109 -18.35 0.61 12.97
CA PHE A 109 -18.02 -0.33 11.90
C PHE A 109 -16.61 -0.90 12.06
N TYR A 110 -15.58 -0.05 12.19
CA TYR A 110 -14.21 -0.54 12.34
C TYR A 110 -13.95 -1.24 13.68
N GLN A 111 -14.60 -0.81 14.76
CA GLN A 111 -14.59 -1.56 16.03
C GLN A 111 -15.14 -2.97 15.83
N SER A 112 -16.23 -3.12 15.06
CA SER A 112 -16.84 -4.42 14.78
C SER A 112 -15.97 -5.30 13.88
N VAL A 113 -15.31 -4.72 12.88
CA VAL A 113 -14.33 -5.44 12.02
C VAL A 113 -13.17 -5.94 12.87
N VAL A 114 -12.57 -5.08 13.69
CA VAL A 114 -11.47 -5.46 14.59
C VAL A 114 -11.89 -6.53 15.59
N ASP A 115 -13.08 -6.40 16.19
CA ASP A 115 -13.59 -7.41 17.12
C ASP A 115 -13.83 -8.78 16.45
N GLU A 116 -14.28 -8.79 15.20
CA GLU A 116 -14.42 -10.03 14.45
C GLU A 116 -13.06 -10.64 14.07
N LEU A 117 -12.03 -9.84 13.75
CA LEU A 117 -10.66 -10.35 13.54
C LEU A 117 -10.11 -11.01 14.81
N LEU A 118 -10.22 -10.32 15.95
CA LEU A 118 -9.72 -10.80 17.23
C LEU A 118 -10.44 -12.09 17.70
N LYS A 119 -11.72 -12.25 17.36
CA LYS A 119 -12.47 -13.49 17.62
C LYS A 119 -11.84 -14.73 16.97
N TYR A 120 -11.15 -14.57 15.85
CA TYR A 120 -10.41 -15.65 15.19
C TYR A 120 -8.91 -15.65 15.53
N ASN A 121 -8.46 -14.83 16.49
CA ASN A 121 -7.05 -14.62 16.85
C ASN A 121 -6.21 -14.08 15.68
N ILE A 122 -6.81 -13.23 14.86
CA ILE A 122 -6.13 -12.52 13.78
C ILE A 122 -5.75 -11.14 14.30
N GLU A 123 -4.45 -10.87 14.40
CA GLU A 123 -3.93 -9.55 14.82
C GLU A 123 -4.21 -8.51 13.73
N PRO A 124 -4.95 -7.42 14.05
CA PRO A 124 -5.17 -6.33 13.11
C PRO A 124 -3.90 -5.48 12.94
N ILE A 125 -3.53 -5.22 11.69
CA ILE A 125 -2.53 -4.20 11.33
C ILE A 125 -3.25 -3.07 10.61
N VAL A 126 -3.34 -1.89 11.22
CA VAL A 126 -4.26 -0.84 10.76
C VAL A 126 -3.50 0.27 10.02
N THR A 127 -3.85 0.46 8.75
CA THR A 127 -3.35 1.57 7.92
C THR A 127 -4.29 2.76 8.01
N LEU A 128 -3.78 3.88 8.51
CA LEU A 128 -4.56 5.10 8.75
C LEU A 128 -4.85 5.87 7.45
N TYR A 129 -3.94 5.82 6.48
CA TYR A 129 -4.13 6.45 5.18
C TYR A 129 -3.76 5.50 4.04
N HIS A 130 -4.76 5.04 3.28
CA HIS A 130 -4.58 4.14 2.13
C HIS A 130 -5.39 4.62 0.92
N PHE A 131 -4.95 5.74 0.33
CA PHE A 131 -5.55 6.36 -0.85
C PHE A 131 -7.00 6.86 -0.66
N GLU A 132 -7.37 7.21 0.57
CA GLU A 132 -8.76 7.52 0.96
C GLU A 132 -8.88 8.90 1.60
N LEU A 133 -8.32 9.92 0.94
CA LEU A 133 -8.51 11.30 1.38
C LEU A 133 -9.97 11.74 1.18
N PRO A 134 -10.63 12.34 2.19
CA PRO A 134 -11.94 12.98 2.01
C PRO A 134 -11.85 14.06 0.93
N MET A 135 -12.74 14.02 -0.07
CA MET A 135 -12.64 14.89 -1.24
C MET A 135 -12.78 16.38 -0.90
N ASN A 136 -13.49 16.72 0.18
CA ASN A 136 -13.56 18.10 0.66
C ASN A 136 -12.18 18.67 1.03
N LEU A 137 -11.24 17.85 1.53
CA LEU A 137 -9.88 18.32 1.82
C LEU A 137 -9.10 18.69 0.56
N VAL A 138 -9.39 18.04 -0.56
CA VAL A 138 -8.84 18.42 -1.87
C VAL A 138 -9.41 19.76 -2.30
N HIS A 139 -10.74 19.92 -2.25
CA HIS A 139 -11.42 21.11 -2.77
C HIS A 139 -11.22 22.37 -1.91
N SER A 140 -11.28 22.23 -0.60
CA SER A 140 -11.31 23.36 0.34
C SER A 140 -9.93 23.73 0.87
N TYR A 141 -8.98 22.79 0.83
CA TYR A 141 -7.65 22.96 1.42
C TYR A 141 -6.51 22.62 0.46
N ASP A 142 -6.78 22.36 -0.83
CA ASP A 142 -5.70 22.03 -1.79
C ASP A 142 -4.91 20.77 -1.38
N SER A 143 -5.56 19.85 -0.67
CA SER A 143 -4.98 18.62 -0.15
C SER A 143 -3.75 18.88 0.74
N TRP A 144 -2.79 17.95 0.74
CA TRP A 144 -1.55 17.96 1.50
C TRP A 144 -0.60 19.14 1.18
N LYS A 145 -0.92 20.01 0.22
CA LYS A 145 -0.22 21.28 0.06
C LYS A 145 -0.43 22.18 1.27
N ASN A 146 -1.61 22.13 1.88
CA ASN A 146 -1.96 22.95 3.02
C ASN A 146 -1.63 22.23 4.33
N ARG A 147 -0.79 22.87 5.15
CA ARG A 147 -0.37 22.35 6.46
C ARG A 147 -1.52 22.05 7.40
N GLN A 148 -2.67 22.72 7.26
CA GLN A 148 -3.85 22.45 8.09
C GLN A 148 -4.40 21.02 7.89
N VAL A 149 -4.16 20.40 6.74
CA VAL A 149 -4.55 18.99 6.50
C VAL A 149 -3.80 18.03 7.42
N ILE A 150 -2.59 18.40 7.89
CA ILE A 150 -1.86 17.64 8.90
C ILE A 150 -2.66 17.62 10.21
N ASP A 151 -3.24 18.75 10.61
CA ASP A 151 -4.02 18.83 11.85
C ASP A 151 -5.32 18.01 11.77
N PHE A 152 -6.01 18.04 10.62
CA PHE A 152 -7.17 17.19 10.37
C PHE A 152 -6.82 15.69 10.41
N TYR A 153 -5.69 15.33 9.81
CA TYR A 153 -5.19 13.96 9.88
C TYR A 153 -4.90 13.53 11.32
N LEU A 154 -4.20 14.35 12.10
CA LEU A 154 -3.87 14.02 13.49
C LEU A 154 -5.10 13.88 14.37
N LYS A 155 -6.14 14.71 14.16
CA LYS A 155 -7.43 14.56 14.86
C LYS A 155 -8.12 13.22 14.52
N TYR A 156 -8.07 12.82 13.25
CA TYR A 156 -8.56 11.52 12.81
C TYR A 156 -7.75 10.36 13.42
N VAL A 157 -6.42 10.47 13.44
CA VAL A 157 -5.54 9.48 14.06
C VAL A 157 -5.84 9.33 15.55
N GLU A 158 -5.93 10.44 16.29
CA GLU A 158 -6.31 10.44 17.72
C GLU A 158 -7.61 9.67 17.95
N THR A 159 -8.66 10.01 17.19
CA THR A 159 -9.98 9.38 17.28
C THR A 159 -9.90 7.86 17.11
N MET A 160 -9.21 7.37 16.08
CA MET A 160 -9.16 5.93 15.79
C MET A 160 -8.25 5.17 16.74
N VAL A 161 -7.14 5.77 17.17
CA VAL A 161 -6.24 5.17 18.16
C VAL A 161 -6.95 5.04 19.50
N GLU A 162 -7.70 6.05 19.93
CA GLU A 162 -8.51 5.97 21.15
C GLU A 162 -9.62 4.93 21.04
N ALA A 163 -10.34 4.89 19.91
CA ALA A 163 -11.46 3.97 19.69
C ALA A 163 -11.03 2.50 19.63
N LEU A 164 -9.80 2.22 19.19
CA LEU A 164 -9.24 0.87 19.02
C LEU A 164 -8.14 0.55 20.04
N LYS A 165 -7.95 1.41 21.05
CA LYS A 165 -6.91 1.27 22.07
C LYS A 165 -6.96 -0.09 22.76
N GLY A 166 -5.80 -0.74 22.86
CA GLY A 166 -5.67 -2.08 23.44
C GLY A 166 -6.21 -3.23 22.58
N LYS A 167 -6.81 -2.96 21.41
CA LYS A 167 -7.24 -3.97 20.43
C LYS A 167 -6.32 -4.04 19.20
N VAL A 168 -5.64 -2.94 18.88
CA VAL A 168 -4.71 -2.83 17.75
C VAL A 168 -3.33 -2.49 18.27
N LYS A 169 -2.36 -3.37 18.00
CA LYS A 169 -0.95 -3.14 18.36
C LYS A 169 -0.16 -2.49 17.22
N TYR A 170 -0.41 -2.89 15.96
CA TYR A 170 0.37 -2.45 14.82
C TYR A 170 -0.39 -1.42 13.99
N TRP A 171 0.22 -0.23 13.85
CA TRP A 171 -0.31 0.89 13.07
C TRP A 171 0.61 1.19 11.89
N VAL A 172 0.01 1.62 10.79
CA VAL A 172 0.69 2.12 9.60
C VAL A 172 0.18 3.53 9.34
N THR A 173 1.07 4.52 9.25
CA THR A 173 0.67 5.91 9.02
C THR A 173 0.16 6.13 7.60
N PHE A 174 0.97 5.77 6.60
CA PHE A 174 0.69 5.98 5.18
C PHE A 174 1.03 4.72 4.38
N ASN A 175 0.23 4.46 3.34
CA ASN A 175 0.55 3.51 2.28
C ASN A 175 1.28 4.21 1.12
N GLU A 176 2.46 3.71 0.76
CA GLU A 176 3.18 4.00 -0.49
C GLU A 176 3.36 5.50 -0.82
N MET A 177 3.47 6.35 0.21
CA MET A 177 3.61 7.80 -0.01
C MET A 177 4.90 8.18 -0.77
N ASN A 178 5.86 7.27 -0.87
CA ASN A 178 7.10 7.44 -1.63
C ASN A 178 6.90 7.55 -3.14
N HIS A 179 5.72 7.21 -3.66
CA HIS A 179 5.40 7.41 -5.09
C HIS A 179 4.92 8.82 -5.44
N ILE A 180 4.90 9.76 -4.48
CA ILE A 180 4.41 11.13 -4.71
C ILE A 180 5.34 12.01 -5.56
N ASP A 181 6.60 11.60 -5.76
CA ASP A 181 7.61 12.27 -6.60
C ASP A 181 7.81 11.46 -7.90
N PRO A 182 6.89 11.53 -8.88
CA PRO A 182 6.84 10.63 -10.02
C PRO A 182 7.90 10.97 -11.08
N GLN A 183 8.34 9.93 -11.80
CA GLN A 183 9.46 9.99 -12.74
C GLN A 183 9.12 10.62 -14.10
N THR A 184 7.83 10.75 -14.44
CA THR A 184 7.36 11.20 -15.76
C THR A 184 6.13 12.09 -15.65
N GLU A 185 5.80 12.78 -16.74
CA GLU A 185 4.54 13.56 -16.85
C GLU A 185 3.29 12.65 -16.82
N ALA A 186 3.44 11.33 -17.00
CA ALA A 186 2.38 10.33 -16.95
C ALA A 186 1.99 9.93 -15.51
N SER A 187 1.87 10.91 -14.62
CA SER A 187 1.82 10.69 -13.17
C SER A 187 0.50 11.03 -12.48
N ASP A 188 -0.54 11.35 -13.25
CA ASP A 188 -1.87 11.65 -12.72
C ASP A 188 -2.39 10.54 -11.81
N MET A 189 -2.12 9.28 -12.12
CA MET A 189 -2.52 8.16 -11.26
C MET A 189 -1.92 8.26 -9.86
N PHE A 190 -0.59 8.31 -9.76
CA PHE A 190 0.11 8.30 -8.47
C PHE A 190 -0.17 9.57 -7.67
N THR A 191 -0.13 10.75 -8.29
CA THR A 191 -0.45 12.00 -7.58
C THR A 191 -1.90 12.03 -7.12
N TYR A 192 -2.82 11.41 -7.89
CA TYR A 192 -4.23 11.39 -7.55
C TYR A 192 -4.53 10.41 -6.42
N ILE A 193 -4.06 9.16 -6.47
CA ILE A 193 -4.34 8.19 -5.40
C ILE A 193 -3.69 8.61 -4.08
N LEU A 194 -2.57 9.33 -4.10
CA LEU A 194 -1.86 9.78 -2.90
C LEU A 194 -2.33 11.12 -2.33
N ALA A 195 -2.88 12.01 -3.16
CA ALA A 195 -3.21 13.37 -2.74
C ALA A 195 -4.51 13.93 -3.35
N GLY A 196 -5.22 13.20 -4.19
CA GLY A 196 -6.38 13.71 -4.94
C GLY A 196 -6.02 14.78 -5.97
N LEU A 197 -4.74 14.94 -6.29
CA LEU A 197 -4.23 15.95 -7.22
C LEU A 197 -3.83 15.29 -8.54
N LYS A 198 -4.15 15.90 -9.67
CA LYS A 198 -3.63 15.47 -10.97
C LYS A 198 -2.43 16.30 -11.35
N TYR A 199 -1.30 15.65 -11.61
CA TYR A 199 -0.09 16.30 -12.11
C TYR A 199 -0.35 17.19 -13.33
N SER A 200 -1.17 16.72 -14.27
CA SER A 200 -1.54 17.43 -15.49
C SER A 200 -2.31 18.73 -15.22
N GLU A 201 -3.09 18.78 -14.13
CA GLU A 201 -3.92 19.92 -13.74
C GLU A 201 -3.23 20.87 -12.73
N LEU A 202 -2.01 20.54 -12.25
CA LEU A 202 -1.27 21.42 -11.34
C LEU A 202 -0.79 22.71 -12.04
N GLU A 203 -1.11 23.85 -11.45
CA GLU A 203 -0.63 25.16 -11.90
C GLU A 203 0.63 25.59 -11.14
N GLY A 204 1.60 26.19 -11.85
CA GLY A 204 2.86 26.67 -11.27
C GLY A 204 3.99 25.64 -11.31
N ASN A 205 4.91 25.71 -10.34
CA ASN A 205 6.06 24.82 -10.27
C ASN A 205 5.67 23.45 -9.71
N LYS A 206 5.30 22.52 -10.58
CA LYS A 206 4.81 21.18 -10.21
C LYS A 206 5.77 20.41 -9.29
N LYS A 207 7.09 20.51 -9.54
CA LYS A 207 8.11 19.82 -8.72
C LYS A 207 8.16 20.36 -7.30
N GLU A 208 8.06 21.68 -7.13
CA GLU A 208 7.98 22.31 -5.81
C GLU A 208 6.69 21.93 -5.08
N ILE A 209 5.55 21.92 -5.79
CA ILE A 209 4.26 21.49 -5.22
C ILE A 209 4.35 20.07 -4.68
N LEU A 210 4.89 19.13 -5.47
CA LEU A 210 5.05 17.74 -5.04
C LEU A 210 6.09 17.58 -3.92
N ALA A 211 7.16 18.38 -3.92
CA ALA A 211 8.12 18.42 -2.81
C ALA A 211 7.44 18.86 -1.50
N VAL A 212 6.57 19.88 -1.55
CA VAL A 212 5.77 20.34 -0.39
C VAL A 212 4.78 19.27 0.06
N VAL A 213 4.05 18.65 -0.86
CA VAL A 213 3.11 17.56 -0.55
C VAL A 213 3.83 16.39 0.11
N GLY A 214 4.91 15.89 -0.50
CA GLY A 214 5.69 14.79 0.05
C GLY A 214 6.32 15.12 1.40
N TYR A 215 6.79 16.35 1.59
CA TYR A 215 7.28 16.83 2.89
C TYR A 215 6.17 16.83 3.95
N ASN A 216 4.99 17.40 3.64
CA ASN A 216 3.87 17.50 4.57
C ASN A 216 3.29 16.11 4.94
N MET A 217 3.19 15.19 3.98
CA MET A 217 2.78 13.79 4.25
C MET A 217 3.79 13.09 5.18
N THR A 218 5.10 13.27 4.93
CA THR A 218 6.14 12.70 5.79
C THR A 218 6.08 13.30 7.20
N LEU A 219 5.90 14.62 7.30
CA LEU A 219 5.73 15.33 8.57
C LEU A 219 4.48 14.85 9.33
N ALA A 220 3.36 14.64 8.62
CA ALA A 220 2.14 14.09 9.19
C ALA A 220 2.38 12.68 9.75
N GLY A 221 3.13 11.84 9.04
CA GLY A 221 3.47 10.48 9.47
C GLY A 221 4.30 10.45 10.76
N VAL A 222 5.33 11.29 10.87
CA VAL A 222 6.13 11.35 12.10
C VAL A 222 5.35 11.98 13.26
N LYS A 223 4.52 13.00 13.00
CA LYS A 223 3.62 13.58 14.02
C LYS A 223 2.60 12.55 14.52
N ALA A 224 2.03 11.73 13.63
CA ALA A 224 1.11 10.66 13.98
C ALA A 224 1.81 9.57 14.79
N THR A 225 3.03 9.20 14.43
CA THR A 225 3.85 8.23 15.19
C THR A 225 4.03 8.69 16.64
N ARG A 226 4.47 9.94 16.84
CA ARG A 226 4.58 10.55 18.17
C ARG A 226 3.26 10.53 18.92
N LEU A 227 2.16 10.91 18.26
CA LEU A 227 0.83 10.96 18.87
C LEU A 227 0.35 9.56 19.31
N ILE A 228 0.50 8.55 18.45
CA ILE A 228 0.12 7.16 18.76
C ILE A 228 0.87 6.66 19.99
N HIS A 229 2.18 6.88 20.10
CA HIS A 229 2.95 6.47 21.28
C HIS A 229 2.52 7.20 22.56
N GLN A 230 2.09 8.47 22.46
CA GLN A 230 1.55 9.21 23.60
C GLN A 230 0.20 8.65 24.08
N LEU A 231 -0.65 8.26 23.14
CA LEU A 231 -1.98 7.71 23.44
C LEU A 231 -1.90 6.25 23.92
N ASP A 232 -1.05 5.43 23.30
CA ASP A 232 -0.82 4.03 23.64
C ASP A 232 0.67 3.63 23.46
N PRO A 233 1.48 3.66 24.54
CA PRO A 233 2.90 3.33 24.49
C PRO A 233 3.24 1.88 24.13
N GLN A 234 2.25 0.97 24.03
CA GLN A 234 2.48 -0.41 23.58
C GLN A 234 2.32 -0.57 22.07
N SER A 235 1.82 0.46 21.38
CA SER A 235 1.67 0.46 19.94
C SER A 235 3.03 0.38 19.24
N GLN A 236 3.02 -0.26 18.07
CA GLN A 236 4.12 -0.29 17.13
C GLN A 236 3.68 0.44 15.87
N VAL A 237 4.41 1.48 15.48
CA VAL A 237 4.04 2.35 14.36
C VAL A 237 5.06 2.20 13.23
N GLY A 238 4.56 1.83 12.06
CA GLY A 238 5.31 1.76 10.83
C GLY A 238 4.76 2.69 9.76
N CYS A 239 5.44 2.70 8.63
CA CYS A 239 4.95 3.23 7.37
C CYS A 239 5.18 2.18 6.29
N VAL A 240 4.29 2.10 5.30
CA VAL A 240 4.39 1.14 4.21
C VAL A 240 4.95 1.83 2.98
N PHE A 241 5.98 1.26 2.37
CA PHE A 241 6.64 1.80 1.20
C PHE A 241 6.64 0.78 0.06
N GLY A 242 6.29 1.24 -1.14
CA GLY A 242 6.39 0.47 -2.37
C GLY A 242 7.73 0.73 -3.01
N ILE A 243 8.65 -0.23 -2.95
CA ILE A 243 10.01 -0.02 -3.45
C ILE A 243 10.29 -1.04 -4.54
N THR A 244 10.62 -0.53 -5.72
CA THR A 244 11.06 -1.34 -6.84
C THR A 244 12.58 -1.29 -6.89
N PRO A 245 13.31 -2.38 -6.58
CA PRO A 245 14.76 -2.37 -6.70
C PRO A 245 15.16 -2.14 -8.17
N THR A 246 16.07 -1.19 -8.39
CA THR A 246 16.56 -0.82 -9.71
C THR A 246 17.97 -1.38 -9.92
N TYR A 247 18.13 -2.21 -10.95
CA TYR A 247 19.41 -2.81 -11.29
C TYR A 247 20.14 -2.05 -12.40
N PRO A 248 21.49 -2.03 -12.38
CA PRO A 248 22.23 -1.53 -13.51
C PRO A 248 22.20 -2.56 -14.65
N VAL A 249 22.09 -2.10 -15.91
CA VAL A 249 22.10 -2.98 -17.08
C VAL A 249 23.40 -3.79 -17.20
N ASN A 250 24.52 -3.26 -16.71
CA ASN A 250 25.83 -3.92 -16.67
C ASN A 250 26.75 -3.27 -15.62
N CYS A 251 28.00 -3.71 -15.54
CA CYS A 251 28.99 -3.22 -14.57
C CYS A 251 29.73 -1.92 -14.98
N ASP A 252 29.28 -1.22 -16.02
CA ASP A 252 29.79 0.12 -16.32
C ASP A 252 29.53 1.05 -15.12
N PRO A 253 30.55 1.73 -14.56
CA PRO A 253 30.38 2.64 -13.44
C PRO A 253 29.29 3.69 -13.63
N ILE A 254 29.02 4.15 -14.85
CA ILE A 254 27.94 5.10 -15.14
C ILE A 254 26.58 4.44 -14.89
N ASN A 255 26.38 3.22 -15.38
CA ASN A 255 25.13 2.49 -15.22
C ASN A 255 24.89 2.09 -13.76
N VAL A 256 25.96 1.72 -13.04
CA VAL A 256 25.91 1.47 -11.58
C VAL A 256 25.49 2.73 -10.84
N LEU A 257 26.04 3.90 -11.18
CA LEU A 257 25.67 5.17 -10.55
C LEU A 257 24.23 5.59 -10.89
N ASN A 258 23.76 5.36 -12.11
CA ASN A 258 22.38 5.63 -12.50
C ASN A 258 21.39 4.79 -11.69
N ALA A 259 21.62 3.48 -11.61
CA ALA A 259 20.78 2.58 -10.80
C ALA A 259 20.76 2.98 -9.32
N PHE A 260 21.91 3.38 -8.77
CA PHE A 260 21.96 3.90 -7.40
C PHE A 260 21.10 5.16 -7.23
N LYS A 261 21.21 6.14 -8.14
CA LYS A 261 20.44 7.39 -8.05
C LYS A 261 18.94 7.19 -8.23
N GLU A 262 18.55 6.32 -9.16
CA GLU A 262 17.15 5.98 -9.40
C GLU A 262 16.53 5.28 -8.18
N MET A 263 17.23 4.29 -7.62
CA MET A 263 16.77 3.59 -6.43
C MET A 263 16.75 4.49 -5.19
N ASP A 264 17.82 5.26 -4.92
CA ASP A 264 17.97 6.08 -3.71
C ASP A 264 16.91 7.19 -3.61
N ARG A 265 16.36 7.64 -4.75
CA ARG A 265 15.25 8.60 -4.79
C ARG A 265 14.06 8.13 -3.97
N ASP A 266 13.74 6.84 -3.98
CA ASP A 266 12.55 6.33 -3.29
C ASP A 266 12.75 6.21 -1.76
N PHE A 267 13.98 6.45 -1.26
CA PHE A 267 14.34 6.27 0.15
C PHE A 267 14.32 7.56 0.99
N TYR A 268 14.22 8.77 0.43
CA TYR A 268 14.38 9.98 1.25
C TYR A 268 13.31 10.11 2.35
N GLN A 269 12.09 9.64 2.11
CA GLN A 269 11.02 9.64 3.12
C GLN A 269 11.24 8.54 4.15
N ILE A 270 11.75 7.38 3.72
CA ILE A 270 12.12 6.27 4.61
C ILE A 270 13.25 6.72 5.53
N ASP A 271 14.29 7.36 4.98
CA ASP A 271 15.39 7.97 5.72
C ASP A 271 14.87 8.97 6.76
N ALA A 272 13.95 9.86 6.36
CA ALA A 272 13.40 10.87 7.24
C ALA A 272 12.71 10.25 8.47
N MET A 273 11.87 9.23 8.23
CA MET A 273 11.06 8.59 9.27
C MET A 273 11.84 7.58 10.12
N CYS A 274 12.88 6.94 9.57
CA CYS A 274 13.72 5.99 10.32
C CYS A 274 14.79 6.70 11.14
N TYR A 275 15.48 7.71 10.57
CA TYR A 275 16.54 8.43 11.27
C TYR A 275 16.00 9.55 12.17
N GLY A 276 14.78 10.02 11.93
CA GLY A 276 14.16 11.12 12.67
C GLY A 276 14.75 12.49 12.33
N GLU A 277 15.20 12.66 11.10
CA GLU A 277 15.66 13.94 10.53
C GLU A 277 15.42 13.92 9.02
N PHE A 278 14.77 14.96 8.47
CA PHE A 278 14.60 15.05 7.02
C PHE A 278 15.97 15.14 6.31
N PRO A 279 16.25 14.35 5.26
CA PRO A 279 17.61 14.21 4.75
C PRO A 279 18.25 15.51 4.27
N LYS A 280 19.45 15.80 4.78
CA LYS A 280 20.21 17.01 4.45
C LYS A 280 20.53 17.15 2.96
N TYR A 281 20.76 16.04 2.26
CA TYR A 281 21.03 16.08 0.83
C TYR A 281 19.78 16.55 0.05
N LYS A 282 18.60 16.00 0.37
CA LYS A 282 17.33 16.36 -0.27
C LYS A 282 16.95 17.82 0.00
N LEU A 283 17.20 18.33 1.22
CA LEU A 283 17.04 19.76 1.53
C LEU A 283 17.94 20.65 0.65
N ARG A 284 19.18 20.22 0.39
CA ARG A 284 20.10 20.96 -0.50
C ARG A 284 19.64 20.88 -1.95
N GLU A 285 19.19 19.73 -2.43
CA GLU A 285 18.62 19.58 -3.76
C GLU A 285 17.43 20.53 -3.95
N TYR A 286 16.52 20.61 -2.99
CA TYR A 286 15.40 21.56 -3.01
C TYR A 286 15.89 23.01 -3.04
N ALA A 287 16.87 23.37 -2.21
CA ALA A 287 17.44 24.72 -2.21
C ALA A 287 18.13 25.07 -3.55
N ASP A 288 18.85 24.13 -4.16
CA ASP A 288 19.51 24.28 -5.46
C ASP A 288 18.48 24.45 -6.60
N MET A 289 17.31 23.82 -6.47
CA MET A 289 16.17 24.01 -7.37
C MET A 289 15.34 25.28 -7.05
N GLY A 290 15.67 26.00 -5.98
CA GLY A 290 14.97 27.20 -5.54
C GLY A 290 13.62 26.94 -4.86
N PHE A 291 13.38 25.72 -4.36
CA PHE A 291 12.13 25.35 -3.69
C PHE A 291 12.16 25.75 -2.21
N ASP A 292 11.04 26.27 -1.71
CA ASP A 292 10.84 26.50 -0.27
C ASP A 292 9.80 25.52 0.31
N ILE A 293 10.29 24.51 1.02
CA ILE A 293 9.43 23.53 1.70
C ILE A 293 8.90 24.02 3.06
N GLY A 294 9.32 25.21 3.52
CA GLY A 294 8.83 25.82 4.75
C GLY A 294 9.12 25.06 6.03
N MET A 295 10.19 24.25 6.10
CA MET A 295 10.53 23.46 7.29
C MET A 295 10.77 24.36 8.51
N THR A 296 10.06 24.06 9.61
CA THR A 296 10.16 24.80 10.88
C THR A 296 11.01 24.05 11.92
N GLU A 297 11.37 24.71 13.02
CA GLU A 297 12.01 24.02 14.16
C GLU A 297 11.07 23.03 14.87
N GLU A 298 9.77 23.30 14.89
CA GLU A 298 8.77 22.36 15.41
C GLU A 298 8.72 21.09 14.54
N ASP A 299 8.84 21.24 13.22
CA ASP A 299 8.88 20.09 12.31
C ASP A 299 10.10 19.20 12.62
N LYS A 300 11.28 19.80 12.80
CA LYS A 300 12.51 19.06 13.17
C LYS A 300 12.34 18.30 14.48
N GLN A 301 11.67 18.90 15.47
CA GLN A 301 11.36 18.23 16.73
C GLN A 301 10.40 17.06 16.51
N ALA A 302 9.36 17.24 15.69
CA ALA A 302 8.43 16.16 15.34
C ALA A 302 9.14 14.98 14.65
N PHE A 303 10.07 15.24 13.73
CA PHE A 303 10.90 14.18 13.13
C PHE A 303 11.74 13.43 14.18
N ALA A 304 12.38 14.16 15.10
CA ALA A 304 13.24 13.55 16.11
C ALA A 304 12.47 12.65 17.09
N GLU A 305 11.23 13.02 17.39
CA GLU A 305 10.35 12.34 18.34
C GLU A 305 9.48 11.24 17.71
N GLY A 306 9.23 11.31 16.39
CA GLY A 306 8.27 10.47 15.67
C GLY A 306 8.90 9.43 14.76
N LYS A 307 9.89 8.68 15.26
CA LYS A 307 10.58 7.64 14.47
C LYS A 307 9.75 6.37 14.35
N LEU A 308 9.87 5.68 13.22
CA LEU A 308 9.21 4.39 13.02
C LEU A 308 9.79 3.30 13.93
N ASP A 309 8.91 2.41 14.38
CA ASP A 309 9.26 1.18 15.09
C ASP A 309 9.60 0.04 14.12
N TYR A 310 8.98 0.04 12.94
CA TYR A 310 9.20 -0.97 11.88
C TYR A 310 8.95 -0.40 10.49
N ILE A 311 9.43 -1.10 9.46
CA ILE A 311 9.24 -0.74 8.05
C ILE A 311 8.29 -1.74 7.40
N GLY A 312 7.17 -1.25 6.88
CA GLY A 312 6.29 -2.02 6.01
C GLY A 312 6.78 -1.92 4.56
N MET A 313 6.80 -3.04 3.86
CA MET A 313 7.34 -3.13 2.51
C MET A 313 6.36 -3.80 1.56
N ASN A 314 6.08 -3.12 0.45
CA ASN A 314 5.36 -3.67 -0.68
C ASN A 314 6.36 -4.05 -1.77
N TYR A 315 6.25 -5.26 -2.30
CA TYR A 315 7.14 -5.77 -3.33
C TYR A 315 6.38 -6.58 -4.38
N TYR A 316 6.60 -6.25 -5.64
CA TYR A 316 5.93 -6.91 -6.76
C TYR A 316 6.87 -7.26 -7.93
N MET A 317 7.89 -6.43 -8.17
CA MET A 317 8.81 -6.56 -9.32
C MET A 317 10.11 -5.80 -9.06
N SER A 318 11.04 -5.88 -10.01
CA SER A 318 12.30 -5.11 -10.08
C SER A 318 12.41 -4.40 -11.43
N ASP A 319 13.18 -3.31 -11.49
CA ASP A 319 13.45 -2.53 -12.72
C ASP A 319 14.92 -2.57 -13.13
N VAL A 320 15.21 -2.12 -14.35
CA VAL A 320 16.57 -1.81 -14.82
C VAL A 320 16.68 -0.31 -15.09
N ALA A 321 17.75 0.30 -14.60
CA ALA A 321 17.99 1.73 -14.72
C ALA A 321 18.22 2.17 -16.17
N HIS A 322 17.92 3.44 -16.44
CA HIS A 322 18.15 4.03 -17.75
C HIS A 322 19.64 4.18 -18.05
N TYR A 323 20.02 3.97 -19.31
CA TYR A 323 21.41 4.04 -19.78
C TYR A 323 21.53 4.57 -21.21
N GLU A 324 22.70 5.12 -21.57
CA GLU A 324 22.94 5.64 -22.92
C GLU A 324 22.86 4.52 -23.97
N GLY A 325 21.98 4.71 -24.96
CA GLY A 325 21.74 3.74 -26.03
C GLY A 325 20.73 2.65 -25.68
N GLY A 326 20.03 2.76 -24.54
CA GLY A 326 18.80 2.01 -24.29
C GLY A 326 17.66 2.53 -25.15
N ASP A 327 16.90 1.63 -25.77
CA ASP A 327 15.63 2.00 -26.41
C ASP A 327 14.58 2.26 -25.32
N ASP A 328 14.09 3.49 -25.23
CA ASP A 328 12.95 3.86 -24.36
C ASP A 328 11.60 3.37 -24.92
N ASP A 329 11.61 2.68 -26.08
CA ASP A 329 10.46 2.42 -26.96
C ASP A 329 9.80 1.03 -26.80
N GLU A 330 10.17 0.17 -25.83
CA GLU A 330 9.42 -1.07 -25.61
C GLU A 330 8.14 -0.82 -24.78
N GLU A 331 7.01 -0.74 -25.51
CA GLU A 331 5.60 -0.63 -25.08
C GLU A 331 5.21 -1.58 -23.93
N SER A 332 5.60 -1.27 -22.69
CA SER A 332 4.97 -1.77 -21.47
C SER A 332 4.15 -0.65 -20.82
N LEU A 333 3.09 -0.98 -20.06
CA LEU A 333 2.27 0.02 -19.34
C LEU A 333 3.09 1.02 -18.49
N PHE A 334 4.30 0.63 -18.10
CA PHE A 334 5.16 1.40 -17.20
C PHE A 334 6.44 1.93 -17.90
N GLY A 335 6.64 1.65 -19.19
CA GLY A 335 7.89 1.96 -19.90
C GLY A 335 9.12 1.27 -19.29
N GLY A 336 10.32 1.64 -19.72
CA GLY A 336 11.58 1.29 -19.05
C GLY A 336 12.34 0.06 -19.61
N VAL A 337 13.62 -0.01 -19.25
CA VAL A 337 14.56 -1.05 -19.71
C VAL A 337 14.16 -2.42 -19.15
N GLN A 338 14.01 -3.39 -20.06
CA GLN A 338 13.62 -4.74 -19.68
C GLN A 338 14.82 -5.56 -19.20
N ASN A 339 14.64 -6.30 -18.10
CA ASN A 339 15.63 -7.27 -17.64
C ASN A 339 15.51 -8.57 -18.47
N PRO A 340 16.49 -8.93 -19.32
CA PRO A 340 16.40 -10.08 -20.21
C PRO A 340 16.47 -11.43 -19.47
N PHE A 341 16.76 -11.43 -18.17
CA PHE A 341 16.88 -12.64 -17.36
C PHE A 341 15.59 -13.01 -16.61
N LEU A 342 14.57 -12.14 -16.64
CA LEU A 342 13.31 -12.36 -15.90
C LEU A 342 12.20 -12.88 -16.80
N GLU A 343 11.43 -13.83 -16.29
CA GLU A 343 10.12 -14.17 -16.85
C GLU A 343 9.14 -13.01 -16.60
N LYS A 344 8.16 -12.83 -17.49
CA LYS A 344 7.15 -11.76 -17.35
C LYS A 344 5.77 -12.35 -17.05
N SER A 345 5.00 -11.67 -16.21
CA SER A 345 3.57 -11.94 -16.04
C SER A 345 2.78 -11.53 -17.28
N LYS A 346 1.52 -11.95 -17.38
CA LYS A 346 0.59 -11.51 -18.45
C LYS A 346 0.31 -10.00 -18.45
N TRP A 347 0.60 -9.29 -17.36
CA TRP A 347 0.50 -7.83 -17.24
C TRP A 347 1.84 -7.12 -17.48
N GLY A 348 2.87 -7.84 -17.94
CA GLY A 348 4.18 -7.28 -18.28
C GLY A 348 5.14 -7.11 -17.10
N TRP A 349 4.78 -7.55 -15.89
CA TRP A 349 5.64 -7.41 -14.71
C TRP A 349 6.74 -8.47 -14.70
N GLY A 350 8.00 -8.03 -14.53
CA GLY A 350 9.13 -8.94 -14.33
C GLY A 350 8.97 -9.72 -13.02
N ILE A 351 8.99 -11.04 -13.10
CA ILE A 351 8.89 -11.94 -11.93
C ILE A 351 10.30 -12.12 -11.36
N ASP A 352 10.63 -11.31 -10.37
CA ASP A 352 11.92 -11.37 -9.68
C ASP A 352 11.76 -11.71 -8.19
N PRO A 353 11.80 -13.00 -7.80
CA PRO A 353 11.80 -13.37 -6.39
C PRO A 353 13.10 -12.97 -5.67
N ILE A 354 14.24 -12.90 -6.36
CA ILE A 354 15.53 -12.57 -5.75
C ILE A 354 15.58 -11.09 -5.38
N GLY A 355 14.90 -10.23 -6.15
CA GLY A 355 14.75 -8.82 -5.84
C GLY A 355 14.08 -8.55 -4.50
N LEU A 356 13.17 -9.41 -4.05
CA LEU A 356 12.61 -9.34 -2.69
C LEU A 356 13.71 -9.51 -1.64
N ARG A 357 14.53 -10.56 -1.75
CA ARG A 357 15.65 -10.81 -0.83
C ARG A 357 16.69 -9.69 -0.88
N TYR A 358 16.98 -9.17 -2.07
CA TYR A 358 17.86 -8.02 -2.26
C TYR A 358 17.35 -6.80 -1.48
N LEU A 359 16.09 -6.44 -1.66
CA LEU A 359 15.48 -5.26 -1.04
C LEU A 359 15.35 -5.41 0.49
N LEU A 360 14.98 -6.60 0.97
CA LEU A 360 14.97 -6.92 2.41
C LEU A 360 16.34 -6.69 3.04
N ASN A 361 17.41 -7.20 2.40
CA ASN A 361 18.78 -6.99 2.87
C ASN A 361 19.18 -5.52 2.81
N TYR A 362 18.90 -4.84 1.71
CA TYR A 362 19.27 -3.43 1.53
C TYR A 362 18.63 -2.56 2.61
N THR A 363 17.32 -2.68 2.79
CA THR A 363 16.54 -1.91 3.75
C THR A 363 16.96 -2.24 5.19
N TYR A 364 17.07 -3.52 5.54
CA TYR A 364 17.44 -3.92 6.90
C TYR A 364 18.86 -3.46 7.27
N ARG A 365 19.83 -3.57 6.35
CA ARG A 365 21.21 -3.12 6.61
C ARG A 365 21.34 -1.60 6.67
N ARG A 366 20.46 -0.85 5.99
CA ARG A 366 20.44 0.62 6.01
C ARG A 366 19.88 1.16 7.32
N TYR A 367 18.82 0.55 7.86
CA TYR A 367 18.08 1.11 9.01
C TYR A 367 18.18 0.30 10.30
N GLY A 368 18.39 -1.02 10.22
CA GLY A 368 18.42 -1.92 11.37
C GLY A 368 17.07 -2.08 12.09
N LEU A 369 15.97 -1.64 11.47
CA LEU A 369 14.61 -1.78 12.01
C LEU A 369 13.96 -3.08 11.51
N PRO A 370 13.06 -3.70 12.30
CA PRO A 370 12.25 -4.83 11.86
C PRO A 370 11.44 -4.50 10.60
N ILE A 371 11.26 -5.50 9.75
CA ILE A 371 10.52 -5.38 8.49
C ILE A 371 9.31 -6.30 8.51
N ILE A 372 8.22 -5.87 7.90
CA ILE A 372 7.10 -6.73 7.51
C ILE A 372 6.81 -6.53 6.04
N ILE A 373 6.66 -7.62 5.29
CA ILE A 373 6.13 -7.53 3.93
C ILE A 373 4.64 -7.30 4.05
N CYS A 374 4.19 -6.10 3.70
CA CYS A 374 2.79 -5.72 3.77
C CYS A 374 2.03 -6.08 2.50
N GLU A 375 2.72 -6.18 1.37
CA GLU A 375 2.13 -6.60 0.11
C GLU A 375 3.13 -7.36 -0.76
N ASN A 376 2.68 -8.51 -1.25
CA ASN A 376 3.26 -9.22 -2.38
C ASN A 376 2.15 -10.07 -3.01
N GLY A 377 2.13 -10.19 -4.34
CA GLY A 377 1.11 -10.97 -5.02
C GLY A 377 1.20 -10.87 -6.53
N LEU A 378 0.47 -11.76 -7.20
CA LEU A 378 0.40 -11.82 -8.66
C LEU A 378 -1.04 -11.53 -9.11
N GLY A 379 -1.21 -10.40 -9.79
CA GLY A 379 -2.44 -10.10 -10.52
C GLY A 379 -2.52 -10.98 -11.76
N ALA A 380 -3.54 -11.82 -11.84
CA ALA A 380 -3.73 -12.78 -12.92
C ALA A 380 -5.21 -12.87 -13.36
N VAL A 381 -5.47 -13.35 -14.58
CA VAL A 381 -6.84 -13.65 -15.02
C VAL A 381 -7.12 -15.06 -14.53
N ASP A 382 -8.15 -15.21 -13.70
CA ASP A 382 -8.61 -16.53 -13.29
C ASP A 382 -9.70 -17.04 -14.22
N GLU A 383 -9.72 -18.36 -14.41
CA GLU A 383 -10.79 -19.08 -15.10
C GLU A 383 -11.45 -20.04 -14.11
N VAL A 384 -12.78 -19.99 -14.02
CA VAL A 384 -13.54 -20.94 -13.18
C VAL A 384 -13.66 -22.25 -13.94
N GLY A 385 -13.13 -23.32 -13.34
CA GLY A 385 -13.15 -24.67 -13.88
C GLY A 385 -14.56 -25.28 -13.96
N PRO A 386 -14.73 -26.41 -14.67
CA PRO A 386 -16.02 -27.11 -14.77
C PRO A 386 -16.60 -27.59 -13.43
N ASP A 387 -15.77 -27.70 -12.41
CA ASP A 387 -16.11 -28.04 -11.03
C ASP A 387 -16.50 -26.82 -10.18
N GLY A 388 -16.42 -25.61 -10.74
CA GLY A 388 -16.72 -24.36 -10.05
C GLY A 388 -15.57 -23.76 -9.25
N VAL A 389 -14.35 -24.31 -9.38
CA VAL A 389 -13.16 -23.87 -8.64
C VAL A 389 -12.15 -23.23 -9.60
N VAL A 390 -11.35 -22.28 -9.11
CA VAL A 390 -10.21 -21.75 -9.86
C VAL A 390 -8.96 -22.55 -9.51
N HIS A 391 -8.33 -23.14 -10.54
CA HIS A 391 -7.04 -23.82 -10.43
C HIS A 391 -5.90 -22.84 -10.77
N ASP A 392 -5.31 -22.23 -9.74
CA ASP A 392 -4.38 -21.10 -9.86
C ASP A 392 -2.92 -21.44 -9.52
N ASP A 393 -2.40 -22.52 -10.12
CA ASP A 393 -1.01 -22.97 -9.95
C ASP A 393 0.02 -21.87 -10.25
N TYR A 394 -0.27 -20.95 -11.19
CA TYR A 394 0.60 -19.81 -11.49
C TYR A 394 0.79 -18.85 -10.31
N ARG A 395 -0.25 -18.71 -9.47
CA ARG A 395 -0.23 -17.86 -8.28
C ARG A 395 0.56 -18.54 -7.17
N ILE A 396 0.33 -19.85 -7.00
CA ILE A 396 1.11 -20.70 -6.09
C ILE A 396 2.60 -20.64 -6.45
N ASP A 397 2.97 -20.89 -7.71
CA ASP A 397 4.36 -20.87 -8.17
C ASP A 397 5.04 -19.51 -7.93
N PHE A 398 4.35 -18.40 -8.23
CA PHE A 398 4.86 -17.06 -7.93
C PHE A 398 5.14 -16.86 -6.44
N LEU A 399 4.18 -17.20 -5.58
CA LEU A 399 4.31 -17.02 -4.14
C LEU A 399 5.37 -17.95 -3.55
N GLN A 400 5.43 -19.21 -3.98
CA GLN A 400 6.47 -20.16 -3.58
C GLN A 400 7.88 -19.64 -3.88
N LYS A 401 8.09 -19.08 -5.07
CA LYS A 401 9.37 -18.47 -5.48
C LYS A 401 9.76 -17.30 -4.57
N HIS A 402 8.84 -16.38 -4.29
CA HIS A 402 9.13 -15.22 -3.43
C HIS A 402 9.32 -15.60 -1.96
N LEU A 403 8.47 -16.49 -1.43
CA LEU A 403 8.56 -16.94 -0.05
C LEU A 403 9.82 -17.78 0.21
N SER A 404 10.32 -18.48 -0.81
CA SER A 404 11.64 -19.13 -0.74
C SER A 404 12.75 -18.11 -0.51
N GLU A 405 12.74 -16.98 -1.22
CA GLU A 405 13.75 -15.92 -1.07
C GLU A 405 13.57 -15.11 0.21
N LEU A 406 12.33 -14.89 0.67
CA LEU A 406 12.05 -14.35 2.01
C LEU A 406 12.66 -15.23 3.11
N LYS A 407 12.45 -16.55 3.04
CA LYS A 407 13.04 -17.48 4.00
C LYS A 407 14.56 -17.36 3.99
N LYS A 408 15.20 -17.33 2.83
CA LYS A 408 16.66 -17.14 2.77
C LYS A 408 17.11 -15.79 3.36
N ALA A 409 16.37 -14.71 3.13
CA ALA A 409 16.67 -13.41 3.73
C ALA A 409 16.69 -13.47 5.28
N VAL A 410 15.72 -14.17 5.88
CA VAL A 410 15.63 -14.33 7.34
C VAL A 410 16.65 -15.36 7.85
N GLU A 411 16.65 -16.55 7.28
CA GLU A 411 17.36 -17.72 7.78
C GLU A 411 18.86 -17.70 7.45
N GLU A 412 19.24 -17.18 6.28
CA GLU A 412 20.64 -17.09 5.84
C GLU A 412 21.22 -15.71 6.13
N ASP A 413 20.52 -14.64 5.70
CA ASP A 413 21.07 -13.28 5.74
C ASP A 413 20.81 -12.53 7.06
N LYS A 414 19.97 -13.10 7.93
CA LYS A 414 19.63 -12.54 9.26
C LYS A 414 18.88 -11.22 9.19
N VAL A 415 18.05 -11.04 8.17
CA VAL A 415 17.08 -9.94 8.13
C VAL A 415 16.02 -10.19 9.21
N ASP A 416 15.77 -9.17 10.04
CA ASP A 416 14.65 -9.20 10.99
C ASP A 416 13.35 -8.88 10.24
N CYS A 417 12.77 -9.91 9.62
CA CYS A 417 11.46 -9.84 9.01
C CYS A 417 10.47 -10.64 9.88
N PHE A 418 9.45 -9.99 10.41
CA PHE A 418 8.54 -10.59 11.40
C PHE A 418 7.17 -11.00 10.83
N GLY A 419 6.90 -10.71 9.56
CA GLY A 419 5.64 -11.10 8.92
C GLY A 419 5.65 -11.03 7.40
N TYR A 420 4.63 -11.66 6.82
CA TYR A 420 4.33 -11.64 5.39
C TYR A 420 2.81 -11.58 5.18
N LEU A 421 2.38 -10.54 4.48
CA LEU A 421 0.98 -10.28 4.17
C LEU A 421 0.80 -10.29 2.66
N MET A 422 0.10 -11.29 2.15
CA MET A 422 -0.25 -11.38 0.74
C MET A 422 -1.25 -10.27 0.36
N TRP A 423 -1.02 -9.59 -0.76
CA TRP A 423 -1.92 -8.54 -1.23
C TRP A 423 -3.21 -9.10 -1.82
N GLY A 424 -4.35 -8.60 -1.34
CA GLY A 424 -5.67 -8.97 -1.83
C GLY A 424 -5.94 -10.47 -1.66
N PRO A 425 -5.90 -11.03 -0.43
CA PRO A 425 -6.14 -12.45 -0.16
C PRO A 425 -7.55 -12.92 -0.54
N ILE A 426 -8.46 -11.97 -0.71
CA ILE A 426 -9.77 -12.11 -1.34
C ILE A 426 -9.77 -11.23 -2.59
N ASP A 427 -10.36 -11.69 -3.68
CA ASP A 427 -10.48 -10.87 -4.89
C ASP A 427 -11.14 -9.53 -4.57
N LEU A 428 -10.54 -8.46 -5.09
CA LEU A 428 -10.94 -7.08 -4.84
C LEU A 428 -10.71 -6.25 -6.10
N VAL A 429 -11.23 -5.03 -6.12
CA VAL A 429 -11.02 -4.09 -7.23
C VAL A 429 -9.54 -3.70 -7.27
N SER A 430 -8.84 -3.93 -8.38
CA SER A 430 -7.43 -3.54 -8.51
C SER A 430 -7.23 -2.01 -8.48
N ALA A 431 -6.13 -1.55 -7.87
CA ALA A 431 -5.87 -0.12 -7.69
C ALA A 431 -5.62 0.61 -9.02
N THR A 432 -4.67 0.10 -9.82
CA THR A 432 -4.17 0.76 -11.03
C THR A 432 -5.22 0.84 -12.15
N THR A 433 -6.01 -0.22 -12.35
CA THR A 433 -6.94 -0.33 -13.48
C THR A 433 -8.40 -0.35 -13.06
N GLY A 434 -8.73 -0.53 -11.77
CA GLY A 434 -10.12 -0.61 -11.32
C GLY A 434 -10.84 -1.87 -11.83
N GLU A 435 -10.09 -2.92 -12.17
CA GLU A 435 -10.60 -4.19 -12.68
C GLU A 435 -10.77 -5.21 -11.55
N MET A 436 -11.87 -5.95 -11.58
CA MET A 436 -12.05 -7.25 -10.91
C MET A 436 -11.35 -8.37 -11.69
N LYS A 437 -11.22 -8.27 -13.02
CA LYS A 437 -10.57 -9.30 -13.85
C LYS A 437 -9.08 -9.52 -13.50
N LYS A 438 -8.40 -8.51 -12.96
CA LYS A 438 -7.04 -8.63 -12.41
C LYS A 438 -7.13 -9.15 -10.98
N ARG A 439 -7.19 -10.48 -10.83
CA ARG A 439 -7.45 -11.17 -9.56
C ARG A 439 -6.18 -11.51 -8.82
N TYR A 440 -6.21 -11.37 -7.51
CA TYR A 440 -5.10 -11.67 -6.62
C TYR A 440 -5.44 -12.80 -5.64
N GLY A 441 -6.70 -12.96 -5.25
CA GLY A 441 -7.08 -13.66 -4.03
C GLY A 441 -6.81 -15.15 -4.02
N PHE A 442 -6.73 -15.67 -2.80
CA PHE A 442 -6.96 -17.07 -2.48
C PHE A 442 -8.47 -17.40 -2.48
N ILE A 443 -9.31 -16.38 -2.32
CA ILE A 443 -10.76 -16.47 -2.32
C ILE A 443 -11.26 -15.76 -3.57
N TYR A 444 -11.89 -16.49 -4.48
CA TYR A 444 -12.58 -15.94 -5.64
C TYR A 444 -13.84 -15.21 -5.19
N VAL A 445 -14.13 -14.06 -5.79
CA VAL A 445 -15.40 -13.35 -5.64
C VAL A 445 -16.09 -13.33 -7.00
N ASP A 446 -17.34 -13.81 -7.06
CA ASP A 446 -18.15 -13.76 -8.27
C ASP A 446 -18.64 -12.32 -8.53
N LYS A 447 -17.74 -11.53 -9.10
CA LYS A 447 -17.97 -10.18 -9.60
C LYS A 447 -17.08 -9.93 -10.81
N GLN A 448 -17.64 -9.38 -11.88
CA GLN A 448 -16.93 -9.03 -13.11
C GLN A 448 -16.89 -7.51 -13.33
N ASP A 449 -16.06 -7.06 -14.27
CA ASP A 449 -15.87 -5.63 -14.56
C ASP A 449 -17.15 -4.94 -15.08
N ASP A 450 -18.10 -5.71 -15.63
CA ASP A 450 -19.39 -5.21 -16.10
C ASP A 450 -20.47 -5.18 -14.99
N GLY A 451 -20.09 -5.52 -13.76
CA GLY A 451 -20.96 -5.58 -12.59
C GLY A 451 -21.77 -6.88 -12.46
N THR A 452 -21.62 -7.83 -13.38
CA THR A 452 -22.27 -9.15 -13.24
C THR A 452 -21.61 -10.00 -12.15
N GLY A 453 -22.38 -10.96 -11.62
CA GLY A 453 -21.98 -11.85 -10.52
C GLY A 453 -22.85 -11.66 -9.28
N ASP A 454 -22.88 -12.65 -8.40
CA ASP A 454 -23.72 -12.64 -7.18
C ASP A 454 -22.92 -12.37 -5.89
N LEU A 455 -21.64 -12.03 -6.02
CA LEU A 455 -20.69 -11.79 -4.94
C LEU A 455 -20.39 -13.02 -4.08
N THR A 456 -20.71 -14.23 -4.52
CA THR A 456 -20.33 -15.46 -3.81
C THR A 456 -18.82 -15.57 -3.67
N ARG A 457 -18.37 -16.03 -2.50
CA ARG A 457 -16.97 -16.31 -2.20
C ARG A 457 -16.68 -17.81 -2.34
N THR A 458 -15.68 -18.17 -3.13
CA THR A 458 -15.28 -19.56 -3.35
C THR A 458 -13.76 -19.71 -3.15
N PRO A 459 -13.29 -20.63 -2.28
CA PRO A 459 -11.86 -20.93 -2.16
C PRO A 459 -11.26 -21.40 -3.49
N LYS A 460 -10.07 -20.88 -3.84
CA LYS A 460 -9.25 -21.36 -4.97
C LYS A 460 -8.29 -22.46 -4.48
N ASP A 461 -7.56 -23.11 -5.38
CA ASP A 461 -6.54 -24.10 -4.97
C ASP A 461 -5.48 -23.47 -4.05
N SER A 462 -5.06 -22.25 -4.37
CA SER A 462 -4.13 -21.47 -3.57
C SER A 462 -4.60 -21.19 -2.13
N PHE A 463 -5.90 -21.28 -1.84
CA PHE A 463 -6.44 -21.19 -0.48
C PHE A 463 -5.89 -22.29 0.43
N TYR A 464 -6.00 -23.54 -0.04
CA TYR A 464 -5.57 -24.71 0.72
C TYR A 464 -4.05 -24.81 0.79
N TRP A 465 -3.38 -24.38 -0.28
CA TRP A 465 -1.94 -24.24 -0.31
C TRP A 465 -1.43 -23.26 0.76
N TYR A 466 -1.96 -22.03 0.79
CA TYR A 466 -1.50 -21.03 1.76
C TYR A 466 -1.87 -21.41 3.20
N LYS A 467 -3.00 -22.11 3.39
CA LYS A 467 -3.33 -22.72 4.68
C LYS A 467 -2.25 -23.70 5.16
N ASN A 468 -1.83 -24.64 4.30
CA ASN A 468 -0.77 -25.59 4.64
C ASN A 468 0.56 -24.88 4.94
N LEU A 469 0.88 -23.84 4.18
CA LEU A 469 2.05 -23.00 4.40
C LEU A 469 2.02 -22.37 5.80
N ILE A 470 0.89 -21.83 6.24
CA ILE A 470 0.75 -21.24 7.58
C ILE A 470 0.84 -22.31 8.67
N GLU A 471 0.17 -23.46 8.48
CA GLU A 471 0.18 -24.58 9.45
C GLU A 471 1.58 -25.14 9.66
N THR A 472 2.41 -25.15 8.61
CA THR A 472 3.80 -25.63 8.66
C THR A 472 4.82 -24.51 8.92
N ASN A 473 4.37 -23.28 9.16
CA ASN A 473 5.20 -22.09 9.33
C ASN A 473 6.23 -21.91 8.18
N GLY A 474 5.80 -22.16 6.95
CA GLY A 474 6.62 -22.04 5.74
C GLY A 474 7.62 -23.18 5.54
N GLU A 475 7.58 -24.28 6.31
CA GLU A 475 8.43 -25.45 6.08
C GLU A 475 8.02 -26.20 4.81
N GLU A 476 6.72 -26.27 4.53
CA GLU A 476 6.18 -26.76 3.26
C GLU A 476 5.76 -25.56 2.42
N LEU A 477 6.55 -25.28 1.38
CA LEU A 477 6.25 -24.31 0.34
C LEU A 477 5.57 -25.01 -0.83
#